data_AF-A0A3E3DDC9-F1
#
_entry.id   AF-A0A3E3DDC9-F1
#
_cell.length_a   1.000
_cell.length_b   1.000
_cell.length_c   1.000
_cell.angle_alpha   90.00
_cell.angle_beta   90.00
_cell.angle_gamma   90.00
#
_symmetry.space_group_name_H-M   'P 1'
#
loop_
_entity.id
_entity.type
_entity.pdbx_description
1 polymer ?
#
loop_
_entity_poly.entity_id
_entity_poly.type
_entity_poly.pdbx_seq_one_letter_code
_entity_poly.pdbx_strand_id
1 'polypeptide(L)'
;MAEKKVPEERREYLAMIDGKRGLFHGVPLNTSLCCSNPLVRELLVQEILHYIHGNPRLDMVHVWLADDGNNSCECGACAAKRPSDWYIEILNQVDEVLSKEGSPVKVVFLAYYDLLWPPVSAKLLNPERFVFMFAPITRSYRTPLPVEETPLIPPYKRNQCRFPVNAGENMHYCSAWKQFFRGDSFLYDYHYMWNQFRDWGDYGSAEILWKDLVNLEEAGFDGYVSCQQTRVFAPTGFGMYVMAETLWNRSCTFEMLARKYFRMVYGDQAEVVLSYCKELSALSYMEQPENDDPGVCAEAVEKLKAAADLIRTYRPLFEKNFGDEKIQDRMAWKYLLYSGRAAEMYISMLKYRRLGAEDRVSEEYRKLKEYLCRTEEEWQEGFDVYWFVKDRDKKFLASDT
;
A
#
# COMPACT_ATOMS: atom_id res chain seq x y z
N MET A 1 -11.10 15.96 19.34
CA MET A 1 -11.16 15.06 20.50
C MET A 1 -10.14 15.56 21.52
N ALA A 2 -10.48 15.66 22.81
CA ALA A 2 -9.52 16.09 23.82
C ALA A 2 -8.33 15.11 23.86
N GLU A 3 -7.10 15.61 23.84
CA GLU A 3 -5.90 14.81 24.04
C GLU A 3 -6.07 13.99 25.33
N LYS A 4 -6.21 12.67 25.21
CA LYS A 4 -6.07 11.79 26.36
C LYS A 4 -4.63 11.92 26.83
N LYS A 5 -4.42 12.70 27.90
CA LYS A 5 -3.10 12.82 28.53
C LYS A 5 -2.62 11.42 28.93
N VAL A 6 -1.40 11.10 28.51
CA VAL A 6 -0.71 9.90 28.97
C VAL A 6 -0.55 10.01 30.49
N PRO A 7 -0.96 8.99 31.27
CA PRO A 7 -0.75 8.99 32.71
C PRO A 7 0.73 9.20 33.05
N GLU A 8 1.02 9.98 34.09
CA GLU A 8 2.39 10.41 34.40
C GLU A 8 3.30 9.20 34.64
N GLU A 9 2.77 8.17 35.32
CA GLU A 9 3.48 6.93 35.62
C GLU A 9 3.83 6.10 34.38
N ARG A 10 3.19 6.37 33.23
CA ARG A 10 3.48 5.69 31.95
C ARG A 10 4.32 6.55 31.01
N ARG A 11 4.59 7.81 31.37
CA ARG A 11 5.34 8.73 30.49
C ARG A 11 6.75 8.21 30.23
N GLU A 12 7.39 7.56 31.20
CA GLU A 12 8.72 6.97 31.04
C GLU A 12 8.77 5.81 30.04
N TYR A 13 7.61 5.21 29.71
CA TYR A 13 7.53 4.12 28.75
C TYR A 13 7.63 4.61 27.30
N LEU A 14 7.23 5.86 27.05
CA LEU A 14 7.24 6.45 25.72
C LEU A 14 8.64 6.88 25.31
N ALA A 15 8.92 6.86 24.01
CA ALA A 15 10.15 7.39 23.45
C ALA A 15 10.39 8.84 23.89
N MET A 16 11.65 9.17 24.16
CA MET A 16 12.08 10.56 24.34
C MET A 16 12.46 11.13 22.98
N ILE A 17 11.83 12.24 22.58
CA ILE A 17 12.09 12.96 21.33
C ILE A 17 12.24 14.44 21.68
N ASP A 18 13.34 15.05 21.25
CA ASP A 18 13.72 16.43 21.59
C ASP A 18 13.65 16.70 23.11
N GLY A 19 14.09 15.72 23.90
CA GLY A 19 14.09 15.76 25.36
C GLY A 19 12.71 15.62 26.02
N LYS A 20 11.64 15.33 25.25
CA LYS A 20 10.26 15.20 25.77
C LYS A 20 9.74 13.78 25.57
N ARG A 21 8.92 13.31 26.51
CA ARG A 21 8.20 12.04 26.41
C ARG A 21 6.70 12.30 26.32
N GLY A 22 6.08 11.83 25.24
CA GLY A 22 4.67 12.07 24.93
C GLY A 22 4.23 11.30 23.70
N LEU A 23 2.96 11.47 23.34
CA LEU A 23 2.44 10.88 22.12
C LEU A 23 3.02 11.60 20.90
N PHE A 24 3.54 10.84 19.94
CA PHE A 24 4.02 11.39 18.68
C PHE A 24 2.83 11.87 17.86
N HIS A 25 2.82 13.16 17.53
CA HIS A 25 1.67 13.85 16.90
C HIS A 25 0.30 13.62 17.58
N GLY A 26 0.30 13.29 18.88
CA GLY A 26 -0.94 12.97 19.61
C GLY A 26 -1.55 11.59 19.29
N VAL A 27 -0.85 10.73 18.52
CA VAL A 27 -1.36 9.45 18.04
C VAL A 27 -0.62 8.28 18.72
N PRO A 28 -1.32 7.46 19.56
CA PRO A 28 -0.69 6.32 20.21
C PRO A 28 -0.07 5.30 19.25
N LEU A 29 -0.72 5.00 18.13
CA LEU A 29 -0.23 4.05 17.12
C LEU A 29 1.11 4.48 16.52
N ASN A 30 1.33 5.79 16.38
CA ASN A 30 2.55 6.37 15.83
C ASN A 30 3.60 6.63 16.93
N THR A 31 3.36 6.23 18.18
CA THR A 31 4.25 6.57 19.30
C THR A 31 5.21 5.42 19.61
N SER A 32 6.49 5.63 19.32
CA SER A 32 7.56 4.71 19.71
C SER A 32 7.73 4.62 21.24
N LEU A 33 8.28 3.49 21.69
CA LEU A 33 8.54 3.21 23.10
C LEU A 33 10.02 3.36 23.46
N CYS A 34 10.30 3.52 24.75
CA CYS A 34 11.64 3.51 25.32
C CYS A 34 12.14 2.05 25.46
N CYS A 35 12.50 1.41 24.35
CA CYS A 35 12.84 -0.03 24.33
C CYS A 35 14.10 -0.39 25.14
N SER A 36 14.91 0.56 25.60
CA SER A 36 16.01 0.29 26.53
C SER A 36 15.51 0.00 27.95
N ASN A 37 14.31 0.45 28.33
CA ASN A 37 13.71 0.17 29.63
C ASN A 37 13.27 -1.31 29.69
N PRO A 38 13.84 -2.14 30.59
CA PRO A 38 13.49 -3.56 30.69
C PRO A 38 12.01 -3.81 30.95
N LEU A 39 11.36 -2.98 31.79
CA LEU A 39 9.94 -3.10 32.10
C LEU A 39 9.07 -2.87 30.87
N VAL A 40 9.46 -1.93 29.99
CA VAL A 40 8.73 -1.68 28.73
C VAL A 40 8.80 -2.89 27.81
N ARG A 41 9.98 -3.51 27.70
CA ARG A 41 10.13 -4.74 26.89
C ARG A 41 9.32 -5.89 27.50
N GLU A 42 9.38 -6.08 28.81
CA GLU A 42 8.60 -7.10 29.51
C GLU A 42 7.09 -6.93 29.27
N LEU A 43 6.55 -5.73 29.43
CA LEU A 43 5.14 -5.44 29.20
C LEU A 43 4.73 -5.68 27.73
N LEU A 44 5.59 -5.31 26.78
CA LEU A 44 5.34 -5.56 25.36
C LEU A 44 5.33 -7.06 25.05
N VAL A 45 6.29 -7.82 25.57
CA VAL A 45 6.36 -9.28 25.43
C VAL A 45 5.13 -9.94 26.05
N GLN A 46 4.71 -9.50 27.24
CA GLN A 46 3.50 -10.00 27.89
C GLN A 46 2.25 -9.75 27.06
N GLU A 47 2.09 -8.56 26.46
CA GLU A 47 0.94 -8.25 25.60
C GLU A 47 0.93 -9.12 24.34
N ILE A 48 2.09 -9.32 23.69
CA ILE A 48 2.22 -10.19 22.52
C ILE A 48 1.82 -11.63 22.88
N LEU A 49 2.35 -12.16 23.99
CA LEU A 49 2.04 -13.52 24.45
C LEU A 49 0.57 -13.65 24.85
N HIS A 50 0.00 -12.65 25.51
CA HIS A 50 -1.42 -12.61 25.85
C HIS A 50 -2.29 -12.73 24.59
N TYR A 51 -1.95 -11.98 23.54
CA TYR A 51 -2.64 -12.09 22.25
C TYR A 51 -2.49 -13.49 21.64
N ILE A 52 -1.28 -14.07 21.62
CA ILE A 52 -1.05 -15.42 21.10
C ILE A 52 -1.88 -16.47 21.87
N HIS A 53 -1.83 -16.44 23.20
CA HIS A 53 -2.54 -17.38 24.06
C HIS A 53 -4.06 -17.24 23.97
N GLY A 54 -4.56 -16.02 23.76
CA GLY A 54 -5.97 -15.75 23.49
C GLY A 54 -6.47 -16.23 22.12
N ASN A 55 -5.56 -16.58 21.20
CA ASN A 55 -5.87 -16.96 19.82
C ASN A 55 -5.25 -18.33 19.47
N PRO A 56 -5.82 -19.46 19.96
CA PRO A 56 -5.19 -20.78 19.85
C PRO A 56 -5.11 -21.36 18.42
N ARG A 57 -5.77 -20.73 17.44
CA ARG A 57 -5.71 -21.12 16.02
C ARG A 57 -4.76 -20.23 15.21
N LEU A 58 -3.96 -19.40 15.88
CA LEU A 58 -3.03 -18.50 15.23
C LEU A 58 -1.81 -19.29 14.75
N ASP A 59 -1.55 -19.31 13.45
CA ASP A 59 -0.32 -19.89 12.90
C ASP A 59 0.86 -18.91 12.98
N MET A 60 0.57 -17.62 12.81
CA MET A 60 1.57 -16.54 12.78
C MET A 60 1.07 -15.29 13.48
N VAL A 61 1.94 -14.64 14.28
CA VAL A 61 1.68 -13.33 14.88
C VAL A 61 2.53 -12.26 14.20
N HIS A 62 1.92 -11.12 13.88
CA HIS A 62 2.62 -9.96 13.33
C HIS A 62 2.96 -8.99 14.46
N VAL A 63 4.26 -8.74 14.69
CA VAL A 63 4.71 -7.84 15.76
C VAL A 63 5.28 -6.58 15.13
N TRP A 64 4.52 -5.50 15.10
CA TRP A 64 4.97 -4.22 14.51
C TRP A 64 5.25 -3.19 15.60
N LEU A 65 6.24 -2.33 15.36
CA LEU A 65 6.47 -1.15 16.20
C LEU A 65 5.63 0.03 15.68
N ALA A 66 5.94 1.25 16.14
CA ALA A 66 5.18 2.45 15.80
C ALA A 66 4.99 2.64 14.29
N ASP A 67 3.78 3.03 13.90
CA ASP A 67 3.36 3.24 12.51
C ASP A 67 3.74 4.64 11.99
N ASP A 68 4.99 5.04 12.24
CA ASP A 68 5.57 6.31 11.76
C ASP A 68 7.10 6.28 11.85
N GLY A 69 7.75 7.21 11.16
CA GLY A 69 9.20 7.31 11.08
C GLY A 69 9.79 8.46 11.88
N ASN A 70 11.10 8.40 12.13
CA ASN A 70 11.88 9.42 12.81
C ASN A 70 11.39 9.79 14.21
N ASN A 71 10.89 8.81 14.95
CA ASN A 71 10.34 8.98 16.29
C ASN A 71 10.94 8.01 17.31
N SER A 72 12.08 7.39 16.99
CA SER A 72 12.78 6.46 17.86
C SER A 72 13.37 7.14 19.10
N CYS A 73 13.28 6.50 20.27
CA CYS A 73 13.74 7.07 21.55
C CYS A 73 15.22 7.52 21.52
N GLU A 74 15.45 8.75 21.97
CA GLU A 74 16.76 9.43 22.00
C GLU A 74 17.48 9.34 23.35
N CYS A 75 16.90 8.66 24.35
CA CYS A 75 17.57 8.52 25.63
C CYS A 75 18.92 7.80 25.45
N GLY A 76 19.92 8.14 26.26
CA GLY A 76 21.29 7.63 26.07
C GLY A 76 21.39 6.11 25.98
N ALA A 77 20.54 5.39 26.73
CA ALA A 77 20.48 3.93 26.67
C ALA A 77 19.87 3.42 25.35
N CYS A 78 18.76 3.99 24.86
CA CYS A 78 18.20 3.63 23.55
C CYS A 78 19.16 3.98 22.42
N ALA A 79 19.85 5.13 22.52
CA ALA A 79 20.77 5.63 21.51
C ALA A 79 21.99 4.72 21.28
N ALA A 80 22.35 3.88 22.26
CA ALA A 80 23.48 2.95 22.17
C ALA A 80 23.31 1.82 21.14
N LYS A 81 22.08 1.54 20.67
CA LYS A 81 21.78 0.52 19.65
C LYS A 81 20.81 1.04 18.60
N ARG A 82 20.71 0.42 17.42
CA ARG A 82 19.65 0.78 16.46
C ARG A 82 18.27 0.39 17.01
N PRO A 83 17.18 1.02 16.54
CA PRO A 83 15.82 0.56 16.82
C PRO A 83 15.64 -0.92 16.48
N SER A 84 16.20 -1.36 15.37
CA SER A 84 16.19 -2.76 14.94
C SER A 84 16.92 -3.71 15.90
N ASP A 85 18.00 -3.28 16.56
CA ASP A 85 18.65 -4.11 17.58
C ASP A 85 17.72 -4.38 18.77
N TRP A 86 17.06 -3.34 19.27
CA TRP A 86 16.08 -3.47 20.36
C TRP A 86 14.89 -4.32 19.94
N TYR A 87 14.44 -4.16 18.70
CA TYR A 87 13.36 -4.93 18.14
C TYR A 87 13.69 -6.43 18.10
N ILE A 88 14.86 -6.81 17.58
CA ILE A 88 15.32 -8.21 17.59
C ILE A 88 15.44 -8.77 19.02
N GLU A 89 15.88 -7.97 19.99
CA GLU A 89 15.92 -8.41 21.40
C GLU A 89 14.54 -8.71 21.97
N ILE A 90 13.54 -7.86 21.69
CA ILE A 90 12.15 -8.11 22.09
C ILE A 90 11.61 -9.39 21.43
N LEU A 91 11.88 -9.58 20.13
CA LEU A 91 11.46 -10.77 19.40
C LEU A 91 12.07 -12.05 19.96
N ASN A 92 13.35 -12.03 20.35
CA ASN A 92 13.99 -13.17 21.03
C ASN A 92 13.36 -13.45 22.41
N GLN A 93 12.90 -12.44 23.14
CA GLN A 93 12.20 -12.64 24.42
C GLN A 93 10.83 -13.31 24.22
N VAL A 94 10.10 -12.95 23.16
CA VAL A 94 8.86 -13.64 22.78
C VAL A 94 9.16 -15.10 22.45
N ASP A 95 10.15 -15.33 21.59
CA ASP A 95 10.54 -16.68 21.17
C ASP A 95 11.03 -17.56 22.34
N GLU A 96 11.76 -17.00 23.32
CA GLU A 96 12.19 -17.74 24.50
C GLU A 96 10.99 -18.36 25.25
N VAL A 97 9.90 -17.61 25.40
CA VAL A 97 8.69 -18.12 26.06
C VAL A 97 7.97 -19.14 25.18
N LEU A 98 7.74 -18.84 23.90
CA LEU A 98 7.08 -19.75 22.97
C LEU A 98 7.84 -21.08 22.85
N SER A 99 9.17 -21.04 22.86
CA SER A 99 10.02 -22.22 22.77
C SER A 99 9.98 -23.07 24.04
N LYS A 100 9.92 -22.45 25.23
CA LYS A 100 9.70 -23.16 26.50
C LYS A 100 8.32 -23.85 26.54
N GLU A 101 7.32 -23.24 25.92
CA GLU A 101 5.97 -23.79 25.83
C GLU A 101 5.79 -24.84 24.72
N GLY A 102 6.80 -25.02 23.85
CA GLY A 102 6.68 -25.88 22.67
C GLY A 102 5.66 -25.35 21.65
N SER A 103 5.38 -24.05 21.67
CA SER A 103 4.41 -23.42 20.77
C SER A 103 4.93 -23.41 19.32
N PRO A 104 4.11 -23.79 18.32
CA PRO A 104 4.51 -23.79 16.91
C PRO A 104 4.36 -22.41 16.24
N VAL A 105 3.75 -21.42 16.91
CA VAL A 105 3.40 -20.12 16.32
C VAL A 105 4.64 -19.40 15.78
N LYS A 106 4.59 -18.95 14.52
CA LYS A 106 5.66 -18.14 13.91
C LYS A 106 5.50 -16.67 14.26
N VAL A 107 6.61 -15.94 14.28
CA VAL A 107 6.62 -14.50 14.56
C VAL A 107 7.06 -13.74 13.30
N VAL A 108 6.14 -12.97 12.72
CA VAL A 108 6.42 -12.09 11.59
C VAL A 108 7.00 -10.78 12.11
N PHE A 109 8.17 -10.40 11.58
CA PHE A 109 8.80 -9.12 11.88
C PHE A 109 8.94 -8.26 10.62
N LEU A 110 8.92 -6.93 10.80
CA LEU A 110 8.74 -5.98 9.72
C LEU A 110 9.96 -5.07 9.54
N ALA A 111 10.40 -4.88 8.29
CA ALA A 111 11.24 -3.77 7.89
C ALA A 111 10.39 -2.61 7.34
N TYR A 112 10.26 -1.54 8.13
CA TYR A 112 9.41 -0.37 7.87
C TYR A 112 9.92 0.86 8.63
N TYR A 113 9.88 2.04 8.00
CA TYR A 113 10.46 3.29 8.52
C TYR A 113 11.85 3.11 9.17
N ASP A 114 11.99 3.40 10.46
CA ASP A 114 13.26 3.34 11.19
C ASP A 114 13.83 1.91 11.26
N LEU A 115 12.97 0.89 11.05
CA LEU A 115 13.36 -0.51 10.92
C LEU A 115 13.83 -0.88 9.51
N LEU A 116 13.87 0.03 8.54
CA LEU A 116 14.51 -0.24 7.24
C LEU A 116 16.02 -0.51 7.39
N TRP A 117 16.65 -0.03 8.47
CA TRP A 117 18.04 -0.34 8.79
C TRP A 117 18.15 -1.62 9.62
N PRO A 118 18.80 -2.69 9.11
CA PRO A 118 19.01 -3.93 9.86
C PRO A 118 19.78 -3.70 11.18
N PRO A 119 19.66 -4.62 12.16
CA PRO A 119 20.42 -4.54 13.40
C PRO A 119 21.93 -4.63 13.15
N VAL A 120 22.73 -4.12 14.07
CA VAL A 120 24.21 -4.18 13.99
C VAL A 120 24.76 -5.26 14.91
N SER A 121 24.16 -5.40 16.09
CA SER A 121 24.67 -6.18 17.21
C SER A 121 23.75 -7.34 17.60
N ALA A 122 22.44 -7.13 17.53
CA ALA A 122 21.46 -8.15 17.86
C ALA A 122 21.39 -9.22 16.75
N LYS A 123 21.10 -10.47 17.15
CA LYS A 123 20.91 -11.61 16.26
C LYS A 123 19.66 -12.37 16.69
N LEU A 124 18.94 -12.95 15.74
CA LEU A 124 17.86 -13.89 16.05
C LEU A 124 18.47 -15.20 16.56
N LEU A 125 17.98 -15.70 17.70
CA LEU A 125 18.54 -16.90 18.35
C LEU A 125 18.03 -18.21 17.72
N ASN A 126 16.75 -18.23 17.33
CA ASN A 126 16.09 -19.34 16.64
C ASN A 126 15.47 -18.82 15.33
N PRO A 127 16.27 -18.61 14.26
CA PRO A 127 15.81 -17.97 13.03
C PRO A 127 14.57 -18.61 12.40
N GLU A 128 14.38 -19.92 12.57
CA GLU A 128 13.23 -20.66 12.09
C GLU A 128 11.91 -20.25 12.75
N ARG A 129 11.93 -19.59 13.92
CA ARG A 129 10.72 -19.01 14.53
C ARG A 129 10.13 -17.88 13.70
N PHE A 130 10.97 -17.21 12.92
CA PHE A 130 10.67 -15.90 12.36
C PHE A 130 10.35 -15.95 10.88
N VAL A 131 9.51 -15.03 10.44
CA VAL A 131 9.21 -14.79 9.02
C VAL A 131 9.43 -13.30 8.75
N PHE A 132 10.20 -12.97 7.72
CA PHE A 132 10.53 -11.59 7.39
C PHE A 132 9.48 -10.96 6.48
N MET A 133 8.93 -9.83 6.89
CA MET A 133 8.04 -9.02 6.06
C MET A 133 8.74 -7.72 5.65
N PHE A 134 8.73 -7.43 4.35
CA PHE A 134 9.24 -6.17 3.81
C PHE A 134 8.07 -5.33 3.25
N ALA A 135 7.97 -4.08 3.69
CA ALA A 135 6.88 -3.18 3.28
C ALA A 135 7.40 -1.88 2.62
N PRO A 136 7.50 -1.82 1.29
CA PRO A 136 8.05 -0.66 0.57
C PRO A 136 7.04 0.48 0.41
N ILE A 137 6.49 1.01 1.50
CA ILE A 137 5.36 1.97 1.46
C ILE A 137 5.61 3.23 0.64
N THR A 138 6.87 3.63 0.48
CA THR A 138 7.27 4.86 -0.23
C THR A 138 7.60 4.63 -1.70
N ARG A 139 7.44 3.41 -2.23
CA ARG A 139 7.73 3.10 -3.63
C ARG A 139 6.81 3.86 -4.59
N SER A 140 7.23 3.97 -5.84
CA SER A 140 6.33 4.27 -6.95
C SER A 140 5.59 3.01 -7.38
N TYR A 141 4.31 3.17 -7.75
CA TYR A 141 3.47 2.15 -8.36
C TYR A 141 3.38 2.29 -9.89
N ARG A 142 4.29 3.06 -10.49
CA ARG A 142 4.50 3.12 -11.95
C ARG A 142 5.70 2.35 -12.43
N THR A 143 6.60 2.04 -11.52
CA THR A 143 7.81 1.27 -11.80
C THR A 143 7.75 -0.02 -11.01
N PRO A 144 8.05 -1.17 -11.65
CA PRO A 144 8.12 -2.42 -10.92
C PRO A 144 9.29 -2.40 -9.93
N LEU A 145 9.21 -3.23 -8.90
CA LEU A 145 10.31 -3.51 -7.99
C LEU A 145 11.41 -4.23 -8.77
N PRO A 146 12.62 -3.65 -8.85
CA PRO A 146 13.74 -4.34 -9.43
C PRO A 146 14.22 -5.45 -8.49
N VAL A 147 14.91 -6.43 -9.08
CA VAL A 147 15.71 -7.38 -8.30
C VAL A 147 17.03 -6.69 -7.95
N GLU A 148 17.22 -6.38 -6.67
CA GLU A 148 18.46 -5.76 -6.17
C GLU A 148 19.17 -6.73 -5.23
N GLU A 149 20.44 -7.00 -5.51
CA GLU A 149 21.28 -7.83 -4.64
C GLU A 149 22.21 -6.99 -3.76
N THR A 150 22.50 -5.76 -4.19
CA THR A 150 23.49 -4.91 -3.52
C THR A 150 22.80 -3.93 -2.56
N PRO A 151 23.15 -3.93 -1.26
CA PRO A 151 22.59 -2.97 -0.32
C PRO A 151 23.28 -1.61 -0.44
N LEU A 152 22.66 -0.69 -1.16
CA LEU A 152 23.09 0.70 -1.25
C LEU A 152 22.22 1.59 -0.35
N ILE A 153 22.33 1.40 0.97
CA ILE A 153 21.56 2.17 1.95
C ILE A 153 22.41 3.26 2.63
N PRO A 154 21.87 4.46 2.86
CA PRO A 154 22.55 5.50 3.63
C PRO A 154 22.77 5.06 5.08
N PRO A 155 23.75 5.64 5.80
CA PRO A 155 23.95 5.31 7.21
C PRO A 155 22.74 5.73 8.04
N TYR A 156 22.36 4.89 9.00
CA TYR A 156 21.30 5.20 9.95
C TYR A 156 21.67 6.44 10.78
N LYS A 157 20.76 7.42 10.80
CA LYS A 157 20.82 8.58 11.71
C LYS A 157 19.50 8.67 12.45
N ARG A 158 19.54 8.51 13.76
CA ARG A 158 18.35 8.52 14.62
C ARG A 158 17.54 9.78 14.39
N ASN A 159 16.25 9.59 14.09
CA ASN A 159 15.26 10.65 13.86
C ASN A 159 15.62 11.64 12.74
N GLN A 160 16.57 11.26 11.87
CA GLN A 160 17.00 12.02 10.70
C GLN A 160 17.17 11.09 9.48
N CYS A 161 16.41 9.99 9.47
CA CYS A 161 16.39 9.03 8.38
C CYS A 161 15.74 9.66 7.15
N ARG A 162 16.43 9.51 6.01
CA ARG A 162 15.84 9.75 4.69
C ARG A 162 15.30 8.42 4.17
N PHE A 163 13.98 8.32 4.10
CA PHE A 163 13.31 7.13 3.57
C PHE A 163 13.50 7.01 2.05
N PRO A 164 13.49 5.79 1.50
CA PRO A 164 13.56 5.59 0.06
C PRO A 164 12.39 6.28 -0.64
N VAL A 165 12.57 6.77 -1.86
CA VAL A 165 11.50 7.49 -2.61
C VAL A 165 11.08 6.81 -3.90
N ASN A 166 11.71 5.69 -4.26
CA ASN A 166 11.40 4.94 -5.46
C ASN A 166 11.57 3.43 -5.24
N ALA A 167 11.19 2.64 -6.25
CA ALA A 167 11.20 1.18 -6.19
C ALA A 167 12.62 0.61 -5.95
N GLY A 168 13.63 1.10 -6.66
CA GLY A 168 15.01 0.63 -6.52
C GLY A 168 15.63 0.96 -5.16
N GLU A 169 15.46 2.20 -4.69
CA GLU A 169 15.93 2.59 -3.35
C GLU A 169 15.31 1.71 -2.26
N ASN A 170 14.00 1.38 -2.36
CA ASN A 170 13.35 0.45 -1.44
C ASN A 170 14.03 -0.93 -1.48
N MET A 171 14.30 -1.46 -2.68
CA MET A 171 14.88 -2.79 -2.82
C MET A 171 16.31 -2.89 -2.29
N HIS A 172 17.10 -1.82 -2.26
CA HIS A 172 18.39 -1.82 -1.55
C HIS A 172 18.26 -2.06 -0.04
N TYR A 173 17.20 -1.54 0.61
CA TYR A 173 16.91 -1.84 2.02
C TYR A 173 16.48 -3.28 2.22
N CYS A 174 15.71 -3.84 1.27
CA CYS A 174 15.39 -5.26 1.26
C CYS A 174 16.67 -6.11 1.18
N SER A 175 17.59 -5.82 0.24
CA SER A 175 18.86 -6.55 0.12
C SER A 175 19.66 -6.48 1.42
N ALA A 176 19.67 -5.34 2.10
CA ALA A 176 20.35 -5.18 3.39
C ALA A 176 19.77 -6.10 4.47
N TRP A 177 18.45 -6.21 4.55
CA TRP A 177 17.79 -7.14 5.47
C TRP A 177 18.02 -8.61 5.09
N LYS A 178 18.07 -8.94 3.81
CA LYS A 178 18.37 -10.32 3.36
C LYS A 178 19.80 -10.77 3.64
N GLN A 179 20.73 -9.83 3.85
CA GLN A 179 22.05 -10.17 4.40
C GLN A 179 21.99 -10.57 5.88
N PHE A 180 21.04 -10.02 6.63
CA PHE A 180 20.82 -10.33 8.04
C PHE A 180 19.99 -11.61 8.24
N PHE A 181 18.91 -11.77 7.48
CA PHE A 181 17.96 -12.88 7.63
C PHE A 181 17.68 -13.55 6.28
N ARG A 182 17.82 -14.89 6.24
CA ARG A 182 17.67 -15.71 5.03
C ARG A 182 16.56 -16.77 5.13
N GLY A 183 15.69 -16.67 6.14
CA GLY A 183 14.53 -17.55 6.26
C GLY A 183 13.35 -17.06 5.44
N ASP A 184 12.19 -17.68 5.68
CA ASP A 184 10.93 -17.39 4.99
C ASP A 184 10.60 -15.90 5.02
N SER A 185 10.17 -15.35 3.89
CA SER A 185 9.86 -13.94 3.76
C SER A 185 8.73 -13.64 2.79
N PHE A 186 8.08 -12.50 2.96
CA PHE A 186 7.07 -12.05 2.00
C PHE A 186 7.07 -10.53 1.83
N LEU A 187 6.59 -10.11 0.66
CA LEU A 187 6.38 -8.71 0.33
C LEU A 187 4.99 -8.26 0.81
N TYR A 188 4.91 -7.15 1.53
CA TYR A 188 3.66 -6.52 1.95
C TYR A 188 3.48 -5.18 1.22
N ASP A 189 2.57 -5.10 0.26
CA ASP A 189 2.52 -3.99 -0.70
C ASP A 189 1.12 -3.39 -0.89
N TYR A 190 1.02 -2.20 -1.50
CA TYR A 190 -0.13 -1.29 -1.36
C TYR A 190 -0.76 -0.85 -2.70
N HIS A 191 -0.58 -1.63 -3.78
CA HIS A 191 -1.14 -1.35 -5.12
C HIS A 191 -2.63 -0.93 -5.06
N TYR A 192 -3.44 -1.73 -4.38
CA TYR A 192 -4.89 -1.53 -4.23
C TYR A 192 -5.29 -0.86 -2.91
N MET A 193 -4.35 -0.23 -2.19
CA MET A 193 -4.70 0.63 -1.06
C MET A 193 -5.01 2.05 -1.55
N TRP A 194 -4.07 2.65 -2.28
CA TRP A 194 -4.14 4.07 -2.68
C TRP A 194 -4.02 4.29 -4.18
N ASN A 195 -3.17 3.52 -4.85
CA ASN A 195 -2.81 3.79 -6.24
C ASN A 195 -3.93 3.47 -7.22
N GLN A 196 -4.74 2.45 -6.93
CA GLN A 196 -5.95 2.10 -7.71
C GLN A 196 -6.87 3.29 -8.05
N PHE A 197 -6.91 4.33 -7.21
CA PHE A 197 -7.76 5.50 -7.42
C PHE A 197 -7.24 6.46 -8.51
N ARG A 198 -6.16 6.10 -9.20
CA ARG A 198 -5.54 6.90 -10.27
C ARG A 198 -5.72 6.26 -11.63
N ASP A 199 -5.69 4.93 -11.68
CA ASP A 199 -5.82 4.17 -12.90
C ASP A 199 -7.25 3.66 -13.08
N TRP A 200 -8.09 4.49 -13.68
CA TRP A 200 -9.49 4.15 -13.96
C TRP A 200 -9.68 3.12 -15.08
N GLY A 201 -8.60 2.69 -15.73
CA GLY A 201 -8.60 1.52 -16.62
C GLY A 201 -8.13 0.23 -15.94
N ASP A 202 -7.47 0.32 -14.76
CA ASP A 202 -6.83 -0.77 -13.99
C ASP A 202 -5.76 -1.58 -14.75
N TYR A 203 -5.62 -1.39 -16.06
CA TYR A 203 -4.70 -2.16 -16.90
C TYR A 203 -3.23 -1.82 -16.63
N GLY A 204 -2.89 -0.54 -16.49
CA GLY A 204 -1.52 -0.11 -16.23
C GLY A 204 -1.04 -0.55 -14.86
N SER A 205 -1.86 -0.36 -13.83
CA SER A 205 -1.58 -0.81 -12.47
C SER A 205 -1.47 -2.32 -12.37
N ALA A 206 -2.36 -3.07 -13.03
CA ALA A 206 -2.28 -4.52 -13.11
C ALA A 206 -1.00 -5.01 -13.80
N GLU A 207 -0.48 -4.29 -14.80
CA GLU A 207 0.78 -4.63 -15.45
C GLU A 207 1.98 -4.47 -14.50
N ILE A 208 2.03 -3.40 -13.72
CA ILE A 208 3.10 -3.19 -12.73
C ILE A 208 3.04 -4.26 -11.65
N LEU A 209 1.83 -4.57 -11.14
CA LEU A 209 1.63 -5.66 -10.19
C LEU A 209 2.10 -7.00 -10.75
N TRP A 210 1.74 -7.33 -12.00
CA TRP A 210 2.21 -8.56 -12.65
C TRP A 210 3.74 -8.64 -12.67
N LYS A 211 4.42 -7.55 -13.06
CA LYS A 211 5.89 -7.48 -13.06
C LYS A 211 6.48 -7.71 -11.66
N ASP A 212 5.90 -7.09 -10.64
CA ASP A 212 6.35 -7.29 -9.25
C ASP A 212 6.20 -8.74 -8.80
N LEU A 213 5.09 -9.38 -9.17
CA LEU A 213 4.80 -10.76 -8.79
C LEU A 213 5.65 -11.80 -9.54
N VAL A 214 5.99 -11.51 -10.80
CA VAL A 214 6.96 -12.31 -11.58
C VAL A 214 8.36 -12.20 -10.96
N ASN A 215 8.78 -10.98 -10.58
CA ASN A 215 10.08 -10.73 -9.95
C ASN A 215 10.16 -11.23 -8.49
N LEU A 216 9.05 -11.65 -7.88
CA LEU A 216 8.95 -11.91 -6.43
C LEU A 216 9.95 -12.96 -5.94
N GLU A 217 10.08 -14.08 -6.67
CA GLU A 217 10.98 -15.18 -6.33
C GLU A 217 12.44 -14.79 -6.52
N GLU A 218 12.77 -14.14 -7.64
CA GLU A 218 14.13 -13.64 -7.92
C GLU A 218 14.55 -12.55 -6.93
N ALA A 219 13.60 -11.71 -6.49
CA ALA A 219 13.80 -10.75 -5.40
C ALA A 219 13.98 -11.44 -4.04
N GLY A 220 13.76 -12.76 -3.95
CA GLY A 220 14.00 -13.65 -2.81
C GLY A 220 12.84 -13.76 -1.82
N PHE A 221 11.60 -13.50 -2.25
CA PHE A 221 10.42 -13.59 -1.39
C PHE A 221 9.63 -14.87 -1.68
N ASP A 222 9.09 -15.47 -0.62
CA ASP A 222 8.30 -16.70 -0.66
C ASP A 222 6.80 -16.44 -0.79
N GLY A 223 6.38 -15.20 -0.54
CA GLY A 223 4.97 -14.82 -0.57
C GLY A 223 4.73 -13.34 -0.82
N TYR A 224 3.45 -13.01 -0.95
CA TYR A 224 2.95 -11.65 -1.15
C TYR A 224 1.69 -11.44 -0.33
N VAL A 225 1.56 -10.27 0.29
CA VAL A 225 0.35 -9.82 0.97
C VAL A 225 -0.03 -8.46 0.41
N SER A 226 -1.25 -8.38 -0.13
CA SER A 226 -1.84 -7.13 -0.61
C SER A 226 -2.46 -6.37 0.56
N CYS A 227 -1.87 -5.25 0.94
CA CYS A 227 -2.56 -4.23 1.70
C CYS A 227 -3.48 -3.47 0.75
N GLN A 228 -4.79 -3.60 0.94
CA GLN A 228 -5.76 -3.10 -0.02
C GLN A 228 -7.08 -2.74 0.62
N GLN A 229 -7.87 -1.95 -0.09
CA GLN A 229 -9.25 -1.70 0.31
C GLN A 229 -10.09 -2.96 0.13
N THR A 230 -11.24 -3.02 0.80
CA THR A 230 -12.14 -4.18 0.69
C THR A 230 -12.94 -4.21 -0.61
N ARG A 231 -13.05 -3.07 -1.31
CA ARG A 231 -13.89 -2.89 -2.51
C ARG A 231 -13.02 -2.34 -3.66
N VAL A 232 -12.50 -3.25 -4.48
CA VAL A 232 -11.41 -2.98 -5.47
C VAL A 232 -11.66 -3.66 -6.82
N PHE A 233 -12.92 -3.96 -7.14
CA PHE A 233 -13.30 -4.67 -8.38
C PHE A 233 -13.75 -3.75 -9.51
N ALA A 234 -13.99 -2.46 -9.27
CA ALA A 234 -14.17 -1.50 -10.34
C ALA A 234 -12.79 -1.01 -10.84
N PRO A 235 -12.60 -0.77 -12.15
CA PRO A 235 -13.60 -0.77 -13.23
C PRO A 235 -13.96 -2.17 -13.75
N THR A 236 -13.09 -3.16 -13.55
CA THR A 236 -13.28 -4.53 -14.06
C THR A 236 -12.96 -5.59 -13.03
N GLY A 237 -11.91 -5.39 -12.21
CA GLY A 237 -11.38 -6.39 -11.28
C GLY A 237 -10.25 -7.21 -11.91
N PHE A 238 -9.75 -6.75 -13.05
CA PHE A 238 -8.68 -7.40 -13.80
C PHE A 238 -7.40 -7.53 -12.97
N GLY A 239 -7.01 -6.50 -12.22
CA GLY A 239 -5.82 -6.57 -11.38
C GLY A 239 -5.89 -7.59 -10.25
N MET A 240 -7.08 -7.78 -9.66
CA MET A 240 -7.31 -8.85 -8.69
C MET A 240 -7.15 -10.24 -9.32
N TYR A 241 -7.63 -10.40 -10.55
CA TYR A 241 -7.43 -11.63 -11.33
C TYR A 241 -5.94 -11.87 -11.65
N VAL A 242 -5.24 -10.84 -12.09
CA VAL A 242 -3.79 -10.87 -12.36
C VAL A 242 -3.02 -11.27 -11.10
N MET A 243 -3.34 -10.65 -9.95
CA MET A 243 -2.71 -10.99 -8.69
C MET A 243 -2.88 -12.47 -8.34
N ALA A 244 -4.12 -12.97 -8.39
CA ALA A 244 -4.44 -14.34 -8.03
C ALA A 244 -3.75 -15.36 -8.95
N GLU A 245 -3.84 -15.17 -10.26
CA GLU A 245 -3.28 -16.12 -11.25
C GLU A 245 -1.76 -16.08 -11.26
N THR A 246 -1.14 -14.91 -11.09
CA THR A 246 0.33 -14.79 -11.09
C THR A 246 0.94 -15.39 -9.82
N LEU A 247 0.29 -15.22 -8.66
CA LEU A 247 0.73 -15.86 -7.41
C LEU A 247 0.63 -17.39 -7.48
N TRP A 248 -0.35 -17.91 -8.22
CA TRP A 248 -0.49 -19.34 -8.47
C TRP A 248 0.50 -19.86 -9.52
N ASN A 249 0.69 -19.11 -10.62
CA ASN A 249 1.53 -19.50 -11.74
C ASN A 249 2.21 -18.28 -12.40
N ARG A 250 3.51 -18.10 -12.11
CA ARG A 250 4.33 -17.00 -12.63
C ARG A 250 4.75 -17.13 -14.10
N SER A 251 4.47 -18.27 -14.75
CA SER A 251 4.84 -18.49 -16.15
C SER A 251 3.88 -17.84 -17.17
N CYS A 252 2.71 -17.36 -16.71
CA CYS A 252 1.76 -16.70 -17.59
C CYS A 252 2.20 -15.27 -17.94
N THR A 253 2.18 -14.94 -19.24
CA THR A 253 2.42 -13.55 -19.67
C THR A 253 1.22 -12.67 -19.34
N PHE A 254 1.47 -11.37 -19.17
CA PHE A 254 0.42 -10.39 -18.90
C PHE A 254 -0.67 -10.36 -19.98
N GLU A 255 -0.29 -10.45 -21.25
CA GLU A 255 -1.23 -10.45 -22.38
C GLU A 255 -2.12 -11.71 -22.40
N MET A 256 -1.58 -12.86 -21.98
CA MET A 256 -2.36 -14.09 -21.84
C MET A 256 -3.40 -13.95 -20.75
N LEU A 257 -3.01 -13.40 -19.58
CA LEU A 257 -3.94 -13.13 -18.47
C LEU A 257 -5.04 -12.15 -18.90
N ALA A 258 -4.68 -11.05 -19.56
CA ALA A 258 -5.64 -10.08 -20.09
C ALA A 258 -6.65 -10.73 -21.03
N ARG A 259 -6.19 -11.42 -22.09
CA ARG A 259 -7.10 -12.06 -23.05
C ARG A 259 -8.01 -13.09 -22.39
N LYS A 260 -7.47 -13.94 -21.51
CA LYS A 260 -8.24 -14.95 -20.78
C LYS A 260 -9.33 -14.30 -19.91
N TYR A 261 -8.96 -13.30 -19.12
CA TYR A 261 -9.87 -12.59 -18.23
C TYR A 261 -11.01 -11.89 -18.98
N PHE A 262 -10.67 -11.03 -19.95
CA PHE A 262 -11.68 -10.26 -20.67
C PHE A 262 -12.58 -11.17 -21.52
N ARG A 263 -12.06 -12.29 -22.06
CA ARG A 263 -12.89 -13.29 -22.74
C ARG A 263 -13.86 -13.99 -21.79
N MET A 264 -13.41 -14.31 -20.59
CA MET A 264 -14.24 -14.94 -19.56
C MET A 264 -15.38 -14.02 -19.10
N VAL A 265 -15.10 -12.73 -18.87
CA VAL A 265 -16.07 -11.78 -18.30
C VAL A 265 -16.99 -11.16 -19.36
N TYR A 266 -16.44 -10.76 -20.52
CA TYR A 266 -17.16 -9.96 -21.52
C TYR A 266 -17.48 -10.72 -22.82
N GLY A 267 -17.07 -11.99 -22.92
CA GLY A 267 -17.39 -12.85 -24.06
C GLY A 267 -16.97 -12.24 -25.39
N ASP A 268 -17.92 -12.05 -26.31
CA ASP A 268 -17.66 -11.51 -27.65
C ASP A 268 -17.25 -10.03 -27.66
N GLN A 269 -17.45 -9.32 -26.56
CA GLN A 269 -17.05 -7.92 -26.41
C GLN A 269 -15.68 -7.75 -25.73
N ALA A 270 -14.98 -8.86 -25.45
CA ALA A 270 -13.70 -8.88 -24.75
C ALA A 270 -12.66 -7.92 -25.33
N GLU A 271 -12.40 -8.00 -26.64
CA GLU A 271 -11.39 -7.17 -27.29
C GLU A 271 -11.74 -5.67 -27.23
N VAL A 272 -13.03 -5.34 -27.32
CA VAL A 272 -13.51 -3.96 -27.24
C VAL A 272 -13.28 -3.39 -25.84
N VAL A 273 -13.66 -4.14 -24.80
CA VAL A 273 -13.49 -3.70 -23.41
C VAL A 273 -12.01 -3.68 -23.00
N LEU A 274 -11.23 -4.67 -23.42
CA LEU A 274 -9.78 -4.71 -23.21
C LEU A 274 -9.10 -3.49 -23.84
N SER A 275 -9.46 -3.15 -25.09
CA SER A 275 -8.93 -1.96 -25.78
C SER A 275 -9.26 -0.69 -25.00
N TYR A 276 -10.50 -0.54 -24.52
CA TYR A 276 -10.91 0.60 -23.69
C TYR A 276 -10.07 0.71 -22.41
N CYS A 277 -9.93 -0.37 -21.65
CA CYS A 277 -9.20 -0.35 -20.37
C CYS A 277 -7.73 -0.01 -20.59
N LYS A 278 -7.11 -0.65 -21.59
CA LYS A 278 -5.70 -0.43 -21.94
C LYS A 278 -5.43 1.01 -22.37
N GLU A 279 -6.26 1.54 -23.28
CA GLU A 279 -6.08 2.89 -23.80
C GLU A 279 -6.39 3.95 -22.74
N LEU A 280 -7.40 3.72 -21.89
CA LEU A 280 -7.70 4.60 -20.77
C LEU A 280 -6.54 4.67 -19.77
N SER A 281 -5.99 3.52 -19.36
CA SER A 281 -4.82 3.47 -18.48
C SER A 281 -3.60 4.16 -19.10
N ALA A 282 -3.36 3.97 -20.40
CA ALA A 282 -2.26 4.64 -21.11
C ALA A 282 -2.40 6.17 -21.02
N LEU A 283 -3.54 6.70 -21.47
CA LEU A 283 -3.76 8.14 -21.60
C LEU A 283 -3.93 8.86 -20.26
N SER A 284 -4.66 8.25 -19.31
CA SER A 284 -5.08 8.91 -18.06
C SER A 284 -4.22 8.57 -16.85
N TYR A 285 -3.32 7.59 -16.95
CA TYR A 285 -2.46 7.17 -15.85
C TYR A 285 -0.99 7.06 -16.27
N MET A 286 -0.63 6.14 -17.16
CA MET A 286 0.77 5.83 -17.49
C MET A 286 1.52 6.99 -18.15
N GLU A 287 0.87 7.71 -19.07
CA GLU A 287 1.44 8.86 -19.78
C GLU A 287 1.23 10.20 -19.03
N GLN A 288 0.77 10.15 -17.78
CA GLN A 288 0.61 11.32 -16.92
C GLN A 288 1.86 11.55 -16.04
N PRO A 289 2.04 12.75 -15.44
CA PRO A 289 3.09 12.97 -14.44
C PRO A 289 2.92 12.07 -13.21
N GLU A 290 4.04 11.70 -12.56
CA GLU A 290 4.16 10.68 -11.50
C GLU A 290 3.10 10.78 -10.39
N ASN A 291 2.75 11.99 -9.98
CA ASN A 291 1.80 12.29 -8.92
C ASN A 291 0.71 13.26 -9.45
N ASP A 292 -0.39 13.39 -8.71
CA ASP A 292 -1.48 14.31 -9.07
C ASP A 292 -1.25 15.73 -8.52
N ASP A 293 0.00 16.03 -8.17
CA ASP A 293 0.38 17.29 -7.55
C ASP A 293 0.32 18.45 -8.57
N PRO A 294 0.20 19.70 -8.10
CA PRO A 294 0.22 20.90 -8.95
C PRO A 294 1.39 20.95 -9.93
N GLY A 295 1.09 21.23 -11.19
CA GLY A 295 2.10 21.35 -12.23
C GLY A 295 1.49 21.43 -13.63
N VAL A 296 1.94 22.42 -14.40
CA VAL A 296 1.48 22.64 -15.79
C VAL A 296 2.16 21.65 -16.72
N CYS A 297 1.38 20.98 -17.58
CA CYS A 297 1.91 20.08 -18.60
C CYS A 297 0.95 20.00 -19.80
N ALA A 298 1.32 20.64 -20.92
CA ALA A 298 0.47 20.71 -22.11
C ALA A 298 0.25 19.35 -22.78
N GLU A 299 1.27 18.50 -22.82
CA GLU A 299 1.14 17.15 -23.35
C GLU A 299 0.14 16.32 -22.54
N ALA A 300 0.25 16.36 -21.20
CA ALA A 300 -0.68 15.69 -20.31
C ALA A 300 -2.14 16.16 -20.52
N VAL A 301 -2.36 17.45 -20.78
CA VAL A 301 -3.69 18.00 -21.11
C VAL A 301 -4.28 17.37 -22.37
N GLU A 302 -3.49 17.22 -23.44
CA GLU A 302 -3.98 16.59 -24.68
C GLU A 302 -4.32 15.11 -24.49
N LYS A 303 -3.49 14.39 -23.73
CA LYS A 303 -3.78 12.99 -23.36
C LYS A 303 -5.05 12.85 -22.53
N LEU A 304 -5.27 13.75 -21.56
CA LEU A 304 -6.50 13.77 -20.75
C LEU A 304 -7.74 14.13 -21.59
N LYS A 305 -7.63 14.99 -22.60
CA LYS A 305 -8.73 15.26 -23.55
C LYS A 305 -9.06 13.99 -24.34
N ALA A 306 -8.06 13.32 -24.90
CA ALA A 306 -8.24 12.07 -25.62
C ALA A 306 -8.89 10.98 -24.74
N ALA A 307 -8.46 10.87 -23.48
CA ALA A 307 -9.07 9.94 -22.52
C ALA A 307 -10.56 10.24 -22.26
N ALA A 308 -10.92 11.53 -22.14
CA ALA A 308 -12.32 11.92 -21.96
C ALA A 308 -13.18 11.57 -23.20
N ASP A 309 -12.63 11.77 -24.41
CA ASP A 309 -13.32 11.43 -25.66
C ASP A 309 -13.45 9.91 -25.86
N LEU A 310 -12.44 9.14 -25.43
CA LEU A 310 -12.51 7.68 -25.38
C LEU A 310 -13.68 7.21 -24.50
N ILE A 311 -13.79 7.75 -23.28
CA ILE A 311 -14.89 7.41 -22.37
C ILE A 311 -16.26 7.72 -23.00
N ARG A 312 -16.42 8.89 -23.61
CA ARG A 312 -17.68 9.27 -24.28
C ARG A 312 -18.01 8.35 -25.45
N THR A 313 -17.00 7.92 -26.19
CA THR A 313 -17.16 7.02 -27.34
C THR A 313 -17.67 5.64 -26.91
N TYR A 314 -17.18 5.12 -25.79
CA TYR A 314 -17.56 3.79 -25.29
C TYR A 314 -18.80 3.80 -24.39
N ARG A 315 -19.19 4.94 -23.81
CA ARG A 315 -20.35 5.07 -22.92
C ARG A 315 -21.64 4.45 -23.48
N PRO A 316 -22.05 4.67 -24.75
CA PRO A 316 -23.27 4.07 -25.29
C PRO A 316 -23.25 2.53 -25.29
N LEU A 317 -22.07 1.93 -25.47
CA LEU A 317 -21.92 0.47 -25.41
C LEU A 317 -22.19 -0.04 -23.98
N PHE A 318 -21.62 0.64 -22.98
CA PHE A 318 -21.78 0.26 -21.57
C PHE A 318 -23.23 0.43 -21.12
N GLU A 319 -23.89 1.52 -21.52
CA GLU A 319 -25.31 1.76 -21.24
C GLU A 319 -26.20 0.69 -21.89
N LYS A 320 -25.92 0.34 -23.16
CA LYS A 320 -26.64 -0.72 -23.87
C LYS A 320 -26.53 -2.07 -23.15
N ASN A 321 -25.31 -2.50 -22.83
CA ASN A 321 -25.10 -3.83 -22.24
C ASN A 321 -25.56 -3.90 -20.77
N PHE A 322 -25.41 -2.83 -20.00
CA PHE A 322 -25.93 -2.78 -18.63
C PHE A 322 -27.47 -2.88 -18.58
N GLY A 323 -28.14 -2.31 -19.59
CA GLY A 323 -29.59 -2.36 -19.77
C GLY A 323 -30.13 -3.63 -20.45
N ASP A 324 -29.27 -4.50 -20.99
CA ASP A 324 -29.69 -5.72 -21.67
C ASP A 324 -29.84 -6.89 -20.68
N GLU A 325 -31.07 -7.35 -20.49
CA GLU A 325 -31.39 -8.47 -19.60
C GLU A 325 -30.76 -9.81 -20.02
N LYS A 326 -30.28 -9.92 -21.26
CA LYS A 326 -29.59 -11.12 -21.76
C LYS A 326 -28.13 -11.21 -21.33
N ILE A 327 -27.54 -10.11 -20.85
CA ILE A 327 -26.18 -10.10 -20.34
C ILE A 327 -26.13 -10.82 -19.00
N GLN A 328 -25.31 -11.86 -18.91
CA GLN A 328 -25.20 -12.69 -17.71
C GLN A 328 -24.53 -11.93 -16.56
N ASP A 329 -23.37 -11.30 -16.83
CA ASP A 329 -22.65 -10.52 -15.82
C ASP A 329 -22.95 -9.03 -15.95
N ARG A 330 -24.15 -8.63 -15.48
CA ARG A 330 -24.54 -7.22 -15.46
C ARG A 330 -23.67 -6.38 -14.52
N MET A 331 -23.02 -7.00 -13.53
CA MET A 331 -22.18 -6.29 -12.55
C MET A 331 -20.90 -5.77 -13.22
N ALA A 332 -20.27 -6.55 -14.09
CA ALA A 332 -19.10 -6.12 -14.85
C ALA A 332 -19.38 -4.85 -15.70
N TRP A 333 -20.54 -4.80 -16.36
CA TRP A 333 -20.95 -3.61 -17.13
C TRP A 333 -21.39 -2.44 -16.24
N LYS A 334 -21.98 -2.72 -15.06
CA LYS A 334 -22.28 -1.72 -14.03
C LYS A 334 -20.98 -1.00 -13.63
N TYR A 335 -19.93 -1.75 -13.31
CA TYR A 335 -18.64 -1.16 -12.94
C TYR A 335 -18.06 -0.30 -14.07
N LEU A 336 -18.02 -0.76 -15.32
CA LEU A 336 -17.55 0.05 -16.45
C LEU A 336 -18.35 1.36 -16.62
N LEU A 337 -19.67 1.30 -16.49
CA LEU A 337 -20.53 2.48 -16.66
C LEU A 337 -20.29 3.53 -15.55
N TYR A 338 -20.38 3.10 -14.29
CA TYR A 338 -20.26 4.00 -13.14
C TYR A 338 -18.83 4.52 -12.97
N SER A 339 -17.83 3.63 -13.10
CA SER A 339 -16.42 4.03 -13.06
C SER A 339 -16.05 4.92 -14.25
N GLY A 340 -16.57 4.67 -15.46
CA GLY A 340 -16.33 5.53 -16.62
C GLY A 340 -16.88 6.95 -16.44
N ARG A 341 -18.05 7.12 -15.79
CA ARG A 341 -18.57 8.45 -15.41
C ARG A 341 -17.68 9.15 -14.38
N ALA A 342 -17.24 8.43 -13.34
CA ALA A 342 -16.31 8.97 -12.36
C ALA A 342 -14.95 9.33 -12.98
N ALA A 343 -14.41 8.47 -13.86
CA ALA A 343 -13.17 8.67 -14.57
C ALA A 343 -13.20 9.94 -15.43
N GLU A 344 -14.29 10.19 -16.15
CA GLU A 344 -14.43 11.42 -16.95
C GLU A 344 -14.34 12.69 -16.07
N MET A 345 -14.99 12.68 -14.91
CA MET A 345 -14.92 13.79 -13.96
C MET A 345 -13.51 13.93 -13.34
N TYR A 346 -12.88 12.81 -12.99
CA TYR A 346 -11.51 12.78 -12.47
C TYR A 346 -10.50 13.33 -13.48
N ILE A 347 -10.61 12.92 -14.74
CA ILE A 347 -9.78 13.37 -15.86
C ILE A 347 -10.03 14.86 -16.16
N SER A 348 -11.28 15.33 -16.10
CA SER A 348 -11.62 16.76 -16.22
C SER A 348 -10.91 17.58 -15.15
N MET A 349 -10.98 17.13 -13.90
CA MET A 349 -10.30 17.76 -12.76
C MET A 349 -8.78 17.78 -12.98
N LEU A 350 -8.16 16.65 -13.33
CA LEU A 350 -6.72 16.58 -13.58
C LEU A 350 -6.29 17.47 -14.76
N LYS A 351 -7.13 17.62 -15.79
CA LYS A 351 -6.84 18.50 -16.93
C LYS A 351 -6.69 19.95 -16.47
N TYR A 352 -7.56 20.44 -15.59
CA TYR A 352 -7.42 21.80 -15.02
C TYR A 352 -6.19 21.93 -14.14
N ARG A 353 -5.85 20.89 -13.37
CA ARG A 353 -4.60 20.80 -12.59
C ARG A 353 -3.38 20.93 -13.50
N ARG A 354 -3.39 20.28 -14.68
CA ARG A 354 -2.34 20.40 -15.70
C ARG A 354 -2.36 21.69 -16.52
N LEU A 355 -3.42 22.50 -16.38
CA LEU A 355 -3.48 23.87 -16.90
C LEU A 355 -3.06 24.92 -15.85
N GLY A 356 -2.81 24.52 -14.61
CA GLY A 356 -2.53 25.44 -13.49
C GLY A 356 -3.77 26.21 -13.00
N ALA A 357 -4.97 25.73 -13.31
CA ALA A 357 -6.24 26.37 -12.95
C ALA A 357 -6.80 25.80 -11.63
N GLU A 358 -6.12 26.03 -10.51
CA GLU A 358 -6.44 25.40 -9.21
C GLU A 358 -7.87 25.67 -8.71
N ASP A 359 -8.41 26.87 -8.92
CA ASP A 359 -9.80 27.19 -8.55
C ASP A 359 -10.80 26.23 -9.24
N ARG A 360 -10.51 25.87 -10.50
CA ARG A 360 -11.32 24.93 -11.27
C ARG A 360 -11.10 23.49 -10.82
N VAL A 361 -9.92 23.14 -10.34
CA VAL A 361 -9.62 21.80 -9.81
C VAL A 361 -10.54 21.48 -8.63
N SER A 362 -10.62 22.37 -7.65
CA SER A 362 -11.48 22.15 -6.48
C SER A 362 -12.97 22.14 -6.84
N GLU A 363 -13.40 22.91 -7.85
CA GLU A 363 -14.78 22.87 -8.36
C GLU A 363 -15.11 21.52 -9.00
N GLU A 364 -14.27 21.03 -9.92
CA GLU A 364 -14.48 19.75 -10.59
C GLU A 364 -14.35 18.57 -9.63
N TYR A 365 -13.45 18.64 -8.64
CA TYR A 365 -13.34 17.62 -7.60
C TYR A 365 -14.63 17.53 -6.77
N ARG A 366 -15.24 18.67 -6.40
CA ARG A 366 -16.53 18.65 -5.68
C ARG A 366 -17.63 17.97 -6.49
N LYS A 367 -17.66 18.15 -7.81
CA LYS A 367 -18.61 17.45 -8.71
C LYS A 367 -18.37 15.94 -8.72
N LEU A 368 -17.11 15.51 -8.83
CA LEU A 368 -16.73 14.09 -8.73
C LEU A 368 -17.15 13.51 -7.38
N LYS A 369 -16.81 14.19 -6.28
CA LYS A 369 -17.16 13.76 -4.92
C LYS A 369 -18.67 13.63 -4.74
N GLU A 370 -19.45 14.62 -5.21
CA GLU A 370 -20.91 14.55 -5.18
C GLU A 370 -21.44 13.36 -5.98
N TYR A 371 -20.93 13.13 -7.20
CA TYR A 371 -21.32 11.98 -8.01
C TYR A 371 -21.05 10.65 -7.29
N LEU A 372 -19.84 10.48 -6.74
CA LEU A 372 -19.46 9.26 -6.03
C LEU A 372 -20.37 9.02 -4.82
N CYS A 373 -20.59 10.03 -3.98
CA CYS A 373 -21.45 9.90 -2.80
C CYS A 373 -22.92 9.64 -3.17
N ARG A 374 -23.45 10.29 -4.22
CA ARG A 374 -24.85 10.11 -4.64
C ARG A 374 -25.11 8.77 -5.31
N THR A 375 -24.08 8.15 -5.87
CA THR A 375 -24.19 6.86 -6.57
C THR A 375 -23.62 5.71 -5.76
N GLU A 376 -23.12 5.93 -4.54
CA GLU A 376 -22.45 4.89 -3.76
C GLU A 376 -23.29 3.61 -3.62
N GLU A 377 -24.56 3.74 -3.23
CA GLU A 377 -25.47 2.59 -3.08
C GLU A 377 -25.63 1.77 -4.37
N GLU A 378 -25.40 2.37 -5.54
CA GLU A 378 -25.57 1.73 -6.84
C GLU A 378 -24.41 0.82 -7.22
N TRP A 379 -23.18 1.03 -6.73
CA TRP A 379 -21.99 0.29 -7.20
C TRP A 379 -20.87 0.13 -6.17
N GLN A 380 -21.14 0.44 -4.90
CA GLN A 380 -20.15 0.37 -3.82
C GLN A 380 -19.47 -0.98 -3.71
N GLU A 381 -20.07 -2.10 -4.13
CA GLU A 381 -19.45 -3.43 -4.05
C GLU A 381 -18.09 -3.50 -4.77
N GLY A 382 -17.91 -2.66 -5.79
CA GLY A 382 -16.67 -2.60 -6.57
C GLY A 382 -15.73 -1.46 -6.19
N PHE A 383 -16.18 -0.46 -5.41
CA PHE A 383 -15.43 0.78 -5.20
C PHE A 383 -15.65 1.38 -3.82
N ASP A 384 -14.55 1.71 -3.14
CA ASP A 384 -14.58 2.32 -1.81
C ASP A 384 -14.63 3.85 -1.86
N VAL A 385 -15.85 4.41 -1.80
CA VAL A 385 -16.06 5.87 -1.84
C VAL A 385 -15.45 6.56 -0.63
N TYR A 386 -15.58 5.98 0.57
CA TYR A 386 -15.01 6.57 1.79
C TYR A 386 -13.50 6.75 1.69
N TRP A 387 -12.77 5.70 1.30
CA TRP A 387 -11.32 5.76 1.18
C TRP A 387 -10.86 6.63 0.02
N PHE A 388 -11.58 6.62 -1.11
CA PHE A 388 -11.32 7.58 -2.20
C PHE A 388 -11.41 9.01 -1.69
N VAL A 389 -12.53 9.38 -1.06
CA VAL A 389 -12.76 10.74 -0.55
C VAL A 389 -11.74 11.12 0.51
N LYS A 390 -11.46 10.22 1.47
CA LYS A 390 -10.50 10.47 2.56
C LYS A 390 -9.08 10.71 2.06
N ASP A 391 -8.66 10.03 0.99
CA ASP A 391 -7.36 10.26 0.36
C ASP A 391 -7.36 11.54 -0.49
N ARG A 392 -8.38 11.72 -1.33
CA ARG A 392 -8.43 12.79 -2.33
C ARG A 392 -8.78 14.17 -1.77
N ASP A 393 -9.54 14.25 -0.67
CA ASP A 393 -9.85 15.52 -0.01
C ASP A 393 -8.57 16.26 0.37
N LYS A 394 -7.57 15.55 0.88
CA LYS A 394 -6.26 16.12 1.28
C LYS A 394 -5.47 16.71 0.10
N LYS A 395 -5.77 16.29 -1.14
CA LYS A 395 -5.04 16.66 -2.36
C LYS A 395 -5.72 17.75 -3.19
N PHE A 396 -7.06 17.78 -3.18
CA PHE A 396 -7.85 18.59 -4.12
C PHE A 396 -8.76 19.60 -3.44
N LEU A 397 -8.92 19.52 -2.11
CA LEU A 397 -9.53 20.58 -1.33
C LEU A 397 -8.45 21.31 -0.55
N ALA A 398 -8.59 22.63 -0.43
CA ALA A 398 -7.81 23.36 0.53
C ALA A 398 -8.03 22.76 1.92
N SER A 399 -6.96 22.61 2.70
CA SER A 399 -7.13 22.39 4.13
C SER A 399 -7.88 23.60 4.67
N ASP A 400 -9.11 23.43 5.13
CA ASP A 400 -9.76 24.45 5.94
C ASP A 400 -8.80 24.71 7.12
N THR A 401 -8.14 25.87 7.10
CA THR A 401 -7.12 26.30 8.06
C THR A 401 -7.63 26.34 9.48
#